data_AF-B4M3L2-F1
#
_entry.id   AF-B4M3L2-F1
#
_cell.length_a   1.000
_cell.length_b   1.000
_cell.length_c   1.000
_cell.angle_alpha   90.00
_cell.angle_beta   90.00
_cell.angle_gamma   90.00
#
_symmetry.space_group_name_H-M   'P 1'
#
loop_
_entity.id
_entity.type
_entity.pdbx_description
1 polymer ?
#
loop_
_entity_poly.entity_id
_entity_poly.type
_entity_poly.pdbx_seq_one_letter_code
_entity_poly.pdbx_strand_id
1 'polypeptide(L)'
;MLQHCLFATLLIAVGVHAQTKEKDEFTCPSHIANGNYADPATCRRFYQCVDGYPYLNRCPSGLYFDDVQKFCTFKDEAKCGPLPTTPAPATDAPADTAQRCNTDECQLPYCFCSKDGTQIPGELEAEKIPQIIMLTFDGAVNLNNYDHYQKIFNGKRKNPNGCNIRGTFFLSHEYSNYQQIQHLGYAGHEIATESISQQLGLQDKGYEEWVGEMIGMREILRHFANVSANDVVGMRAPFLKPGRNTQYKVLEDFGYIYDSSITVPPIPVPVWPYTLDFKISHECKSGTCPSRTFPGVWEVPLNTHYVEGFEGGHCPYMDQCVLHNLDENEVFEWLQEDFSRYYEQNKAPYMMPFHTNWFQTKPLENGLHKFLDWALELPDVYILTVTQMLQYMTDPKELRDVSQIESWKCDKNIAVAPKPCNIWQTCALPFKIPEQNLTDTRYMETCRECPNVYPWLGDAAGTGISGRDNYIFSSPNNEAPEGDDAAKRK
;
A
#
# COMPACT_ATOMS: atom_id res chain seq x y z
N MET A 1 32.05 -69.18 -76.87
CA MET A 1 32.37 -70.31 -75.98
C MET A 1 32.76 -69.70 -74.64
N LEU A 2 31.81 -69.35 -73.78
CA LEU A 2 31.33 -70.15 -72.63
C LEU A 2 32.46 -70.81 -71.84
N GLN A 3 32.69 -70.39 -70.58
CA GLN A 3 32.65 -71.26 -69.38
C GLN A 3 32.94 -70.44 -68.07
N HIS A 4 31.91 -70.31 -67.22
CA HIS A 4 31.90 -70.47 -65.74
C HIS A 4 32.29 -69.37 -64.71
N CYS A 5 31.36 -69.31 -63.73
CA CYS A 5 31.43 -68.94 -62.30
C CYS A 5 31.46 -67.45 -61.89
N LEU A 6 30.25 -66.89 -61.70
CA LEU A 6 29.98 -65.78 -60.77
C LEU A 6 29.24 -66.31 -59.53
N PHE A 7 29.76 -66.03 -58.34
CA PHE A 7 29.02 -66.07 -57.08
C PHE A 7 28.45 -64.67 -56.83
N ALA A 8 27.12 -64.57 -56.70
CA ALA A 8 26.43 -63.35 -56.31
C ALA A 8 25.79 -63.55 -54.93
N THR A 9 26.26 -62.82 -53.93
CA THR A 9 25.55 -62.60 -52.66
C THR A 9 25.23 -61.11 -52.56
N LEU A 10 23.94 -60.82 -52.72
CA LEU A 10 23.32 -59.50 -52.72
C LEU A 10 23.08 -59.07 -51.26
N LEU A 11 23.83 -58.09 -50.77
CA LEU A 11 23.60 -57.45 -49.48
C LEU A 11 22.45 -56.43 -49.62
N ILE A 12 21.25 -56.82 -49.18
CA ILE A 12 20.11 -55.91 -49.00
C ILE A 12 20.23 -55.29 -47.61
N ALA A 13 20.64 -54.03 -47.54
CA ALA A 13 20.59 -53.25 -46.30
C ALA A 13 19.13 -52.93 -45.97
N VAL A 14 18.60 -53.58 -44.94
CA VAL A 14 17.28 -53.29 -44.37
C VAL A 14 17.37 -51.97 -43.61
N GLY A 15 16.74 -50.93 -44.13
CA GLY A 15 16.55 -49.66 -43.42
C GLY A 15 15.61 -49.86 -42.22
N VAL A 16 16.16 -49.83 -41.02
CA VAL A 16 15.38 -49.73 -39.79
C VAL A 16 14.90 -48.28 -39.65
N HIS A 17 13.65 -48.03 -40.02
CA HIS A 17 12.95 -46.82 -39.59
C HIS A 17 12.72 -46.92 -38.08
N ALA A 18 13.61 -46.31 -37.30
CA ALA A 18 13.34 -46.03 -35.90
C ALA A 18 12.25 -44.95 -35.84
N GLN A 19 11.02 -45.35 -35.53
CA GLN A 19 9.97 -44.42 -35.15
C GLN A 19 10.36 -43.75 -33.82
N THR A 20 10.71 -42.47 -33.87
CA THR A 20 10.79 -41.61 -32.70
C THR A 20 9.39 -41.41 -32.15
N LYS A 21 9.09 -41.99 -30.98
CA LYS A 21 7.91 -41.64 -30.18
C LYS A 21 8.04 -40.18 -29.75
N GLU A 22 7.14 -39.31 -30.20
CA GLU A 22 6.93 -37.99 -29.59
C GLU A 22 6.67 -38.16 -28.09
N LYS A 23 7.37 -37.37 -27.27
CA LYS A 23 7.08 -37.25 -25.84
C LYS A 23 5.99 -36.19 -25.72
N ASP A 24 4.81 -36.57 -25.27
CA ASP A 24 3.76 -35.63 -24.91
C ASP A 24 4.32 -34.60 -23.90
N GLU A 25 4.26 -33.33 -24.28
CA GLU A 25 4.67 -32.20 -23.45
C GLU A 25 3.60 -31.97 -22.37
N PHE A 26 4.01 -31.86 -21.10
CA PHE A 26 3.08 -31.64 -20.00
C PHE A 26 2.38 -30.29 -20.18
N THR A 27 1.05 -30.30 -20.13
CA THR A 27 0.22 -29.09 -20.21
C THR A 27 -0.44 -28.83 -18.86
N CYS A 28 -0.40 -27.58 -18.42
CA CYS A 28 -1.05 -27.18 -17.18
C CYS A 28 -2.57 -27.36 -17.26
N PRO A 29 -3.23 -27.92 -16.23
CA PRO A 29 -4.68 -28.05 -16.22
C PRO A 29 -5.36 -26.68 -16.31
N SER A 30 -6.10 -26.42 -17.39
CA SER A 30 -6.73 -25.13 -17.72
C SER A 30 -7.84 -24.67 -16.76
N HIS A 31 -8.27 -25.54 -15.83
CA HIS A 31 -9.37 -25.30 -14.90
C HIS A 31 -8.96 -25.30 -13.43
N ILE A 32 -7.66 -25.35 -13.13
CA ILE A 32 -7.13 -25.42 -11.74
C ILE A 32 -6.12 -24.28 -11.53
N ALA A 33 -6.13 -23.68 -10.34
CA ALA A 33 -5.26 -22.56 -9.95
C ALA A 33 -3.75 -22.89 -10.06
N ASN A 34 -2.91 -21.85 -10.01
CA ASN A 34 -1.45 -21.98 -9.92
C ASN A 34 -1.06 -22.94 -8.79
N GLY A 35 -0.04 -23.78 -9.02
CA GLY A 35 0.35 -24.81 -8.05
C GLY A 35 1.32 -25.85 -8.58
N ASN A 36 1.63 -26.84 -7.74
CA ASN A 36 2.53 -27.95 -8.09
C ASN A 36 1.73 -29.20 -8.49
N TYR A 37 2.17 -29.85 -9.56
CA TYR A 37 1.51 -30.99 -10.20
C TYR A 37 2.52 -32.11 -10.42
N ALA A 38 2.13 -33.37 -10.18
CA ALA A 38 3.04 -34.49 -10.37
C ALA A 38 3.49 -34.63 -11.85
N ASP A 39 4.78 -34.92 -12.05
CA ASP A 39 5.29 -35.31 -13.37
C ASP A 39 4.83 -36.76 -13.66
N PRO A 40 4.04 -37.00 -14.74
CA PRO A 40 3.59 -38.34 -15.12
C PRO A 40 4.73 -39.33 -15.40
N ALA A 41 5.91 -38.84 -15.74
CA ALA A 41 7.07 -39.67 -16.06
C ALA A 41 7.88 -40.07 -14.82
N THR A 42 7.85 -39.30 -13.73
CA THR A 42 8.59 -39.66 -12.51
C THR A 42 8.23 -38.82 -11.28
N CYS A 43 8.13 -39.48 -10.12
CA CYS A 43 7.97 -38.79 -8.84
C CYS A 43 9.23 -38.11 -8.28
N ARG A 44 10.33 -38.07 -9.02
CA ARG A 44 11.48 -37.21 -8.67
C ARG A 44 11.36 -35.80 -9.24
N ARG A 45 10.32 -35.56 -10.03
CA ARG A 45 10.03 -34.30 -10.69
C ARG A 45 8.57 -33.92 -10.47
N PHE A 46 8.29 -32.64 -10.63
CA PHE A 46 6.96 -32.09 -10.62
C PHE A 46 6.94 -30.86 -11.52
N TYR A 47 5.76 -30.50 -12.02
CA TYR A 47 5.54 -29.28 -12.77
C TYR A 47 4.91 -28.24 -11.86
N GLN A 48 5.46 -27.04 -11.84
CA GLN A 48 4.82 -25.88 -11.25
C GLN A 48 4.08 -25.13 -12.36
N CYS A 49 2.77 -24.94 -12.22
CA CYS A 49 2.00 -24.14 -13.16
C CYS A 49 1.83 -22.73 -12.62
N VAL A 50 2.21 -21.74 -13.44
CA VAL A 50 1.99 -20.32 -13.17
C VAL A 50 1.36 -19.71 -14.42
N ASP A 51 0.13 -19.21 -14.29
CA ASP A 51 -0.66 -18.60 -15.36
C ASP A 51 -0.79 -19.48 -16.62
N GLY A 52 -0.92 -20.79 -16.41
CA GLY A 52 -1.06 -21.79 -17.47
C GLY A 52 0.26 -22.29 -18.08
N TYR A 53 1.42 -21.75 -17.65
CA TYR A 53 2.74 -22.17 -18.14
C TYR A 53 3.39 -23.19 -17.20
N PRO A 54 3.85 -24.35 -17.72
CA PRO A 54 4.47 -25.40 -16.92
C PRO A 54 5.98 -25.21 -16.73
N TYR A 55 6.44 -25.17 -15.48
CA TYR A 55 7.85 -25.13 -15.10
C TYR A 55 8.26 -26.46 -14.48
N LEU A 56 9.19 -27.17 -15.12
CA LEU A 56 9.66 -28.47 -14.64
C LEU A 56 10.66 -28.30 -13.48
N ASN A 57 10.32 -28.84 -12.32
CA ASN A 57 11.13 -28.84 -11.12
C ASN A 57 11.56 -30.26 -10.71
N ARG A 58 12.69 -30.36 -10.01
CA ARG A 58 13.17 -31.62 -9.40
C ARG A 58 13.06 -31.54 -7.88
N CYS A 59 12.62 -32.62 -7.26
CA CYS A 59 12.70 -32.73 -5.82
C CYS A 59 14.18 -32.75 -5.35
N PRO A 60 14.48 -32.17 -4.17
CA PRO A 60 15.81 -32.27 -3.57
C PRO A 60 16.30 -33.73 -3.44
N SER A 61 17.61 -33.91 -3.41
CA SER A 61 18.26 -35.23 -3.46
C SER A 61 17.69 -36.21 -2.43
N GLY A 62 17.06 -37.29 -2.91
CA GLY A 62 16.48 -38.36 -2.09
C GLY A 62 14.98 -38.23 -1.82
N LEU A 63 14.36 -37.11 -2.17
CA LEU A 63 12.93 -36.85 -1.97
C LEU A 63 12.10 -37.16 -3.23
N TYR A 64 10.82 -37.41 -3.02
CA TYR A 64 9.82 -37.73 -4.02
C TYR A 64 8.61 -36.82 -3.85
N PHE A 65 8.04 -36.38 -4.96
CA PHE A 65 6.87 -35.51 -4.95
C PHE A 65 5.64 -36.30 -4.48
N ASP A 66 4.99 -35.79 -3.43
CA ASP A 66 3.70 -36.27 -2.97
C ASP A 66 2.58 -35.51 -3.69
N ASP A 67 1.83 -36.22 -4.53
CA ASP A 67 0.77 -35.61 -5.34
C ASP A 67 -0.51 -35.30 -4.55
N VAL A 68 -0.63 -35.76 -3.31
CA VAL A 68 -1.73 -35.39 -2.40
C VAL A 68 -1.39 -34.10 -1.66
N GLN A 69 -0.18 -34.01 -1.12
CA GLN A 69 0.26 -32.88 -0.29
C GLN A 69 0.93 -31.75 -1.09
N LYS A 70 1.27 -32.00 -2.36
CA LYS A 70 1.90 -31.06 -3.30
C LYS A 70 3.28 -30.56 -2.89
N PHE A 71 4.04 -31.36 -2.13
CA PHE A 71 5.44 -31.10 -1.75
C PHE A 71 6.33 -32.35 -1.87
N CYS A 72 7.66 -32.17 -1.84
CA CYS A 72 8.62 -33.27 -1.89
C CYS A 72 8.87 -33.86 -0.49
N THR A 73 8.61 -35.15 -0.29
CA THR A 73 8.83 -35.87 0.96
C THR A 73 9.67 -37.15 0.76
N PHE A 74 9.97 -37.89 1.83
CA PHE A 74 10.69 -39.15 1.75
C PHE A 74 9.91 -40.20 0.95
N LYS A 75 10.66 -41.09 0.28
CA LYS A 75 10.09 -42.09 -0.63
C LYS A 75 8.95 -42.92 -0.03
N ASP A 76 9.07 -43.30 1.24
CA ASP A 76 8.13 -44.19 1.91
C ASP A 76 6.85 -43.46 2.36
N GLU A 77 6.88 -42.12 2.37
CA GLU A 77 5.74 -41.25 2.71
C GLU A 77 5.05 -40.70 1.46
N ALA A 78 5.80 -40.53 0.36
CA ALA A 78 5.32 -39.88 -0.84
C ALA A 78 4.25 -40.70 -1.58
N LYS A 79 3.06 -40.10 -1.73
CA LYS A 79 2.03 -40.61 -2.63
C LYS A 79 2.31 -40.16 -4.05
N CYS A 80 3.06 -41.00 -4.76
CA CYS A 80 3.45 -40.76 -6.13
C CYS A 80 2.23 -40.66 -7.08
N GLY A 81 2.11 -39.54 -7.79
CA GLY A 81 1.03 -39.29 -8.76
C GLY A 81 1.45 -39.45 -10.23
N PRO A 82 0.65 -38.95 -11.19
CA PRO A 82 -0.58 -38.17 -10.99
C PRO A 82 -1.73 -39.04 -10.49
N LEU A 83 -2.27 -38.69 -9.33
CA LEU A 83 -3.46 -39.32 -8.75
C LEU A 83 -4.71 -38.64 -9.31
N PRO A 84 -5.79 -39.39 -9.57
CA PRO A 84 -7.05 -38.80 -10.00
C PRO A 84 -7.57 -37.88 -8.88
N THR A 85 -7.53 -36.58 -9.12
CA THR A 85 -8.20 -35.62 -8.26
C THR A 85 -9.69 -35.70 -8.56
N THR A 86 -10.51 -35.95 -7.53
CA THR A 86 -11.91 -35.54 -7.61
C THR A 86 -11.87 -34.04 -7.89
N PRO A 87 -12.51 -33.53 -8.96
CA PRO A 87 -12.61 -32.09 -9.15
C PRO A 87 -13.16 -31.53 -7.84
N ALA A 88 -12.40 -30.64 -7.21
CA ALA A 88 -13.02 -29.76 -6.23
C ALA A 88 -14.24 -29.17 -6.94
N PRO A 89 -15.43 -29.13 -6.32
CA PRO A 89 -16.55 -28.42 -6.90
C PRO A 89 -16.02 -27.07 -7.38
N ALA A 90 -16.27 -26.72 -8.63
CA ALA A 90 -16.06 -25.37 -9.09
C ALA A 90 -17.00 -24.50 -8.26
N THR A 91 -16.56 -24.09 -7.07
CA THR A 91 -17.11 -22.93 -6.41
C THR A 91 -16.72 -21.79 -7.33
N ASP A 92 -17.68 -21.33 -8.11
CA ASP A 92 -17.62 -19.98 -8.69
C ASP A 92 -17.03 -19.06 -7.62
N ALA A 93 -16.05 -18.24 -7.99
CA ALA A 93 -15.57 -17.19 -7.10
C ALA A 93 -16.82 -16.49 -6.53
N PRO A 94 -16.89 -16.22 -5.21
CA PRO A 94 -18.04 -15.55 -4.63
C PRO A 94 -18.44 -14.38 -5.53
N ALA A 95 -19.74 -14.23 -5.83
CA ALA A 95 -20.23 -13.27 -6.83
C ALA A 95 -19.76 -11.82 -6.59
N ASP A 96 -19.26 -11.54 -5.38
CA ASP A 96 -18.73 -10.26 -4.91
C ASP A 96 -17.20 -10.11 -5.08
N THR A 97 -16.51 -11.05 -5.72
CA THR A 97 -15.04 -10.96 -5.90
C THR A 97 -14.72 -9.98 -7.02
N ALA A 98 -13.77 -9.08 -6.77
CA ALA A 98 -13.33 -8.09 -7.74
C ALA A 98 -12.78 -8.76 -9.01
N GLN A 99 -13.22 -8.26 -10.17
CA GLN A 99 -12.79 -8.74 -11.48
C GLN A 99 -11.47 -8.08 -11.89
N ARG A 100 -10.76 -8.68 -12.85
CA ARG A 100 -9.55 -8.05 -13.41
C ARG A 100 -9.90 -6.73 -14.07
N CYS A 101 -8.95 -5.79 -14.07
CA CYS A 101 -9.08 -4.48 -14.67
C CYS A 101 -9.69 -4.56 -16.09
N ASN A 102 -10.80 -3.83 -16.27
CA ASN A 102 -11.37 -3.54 -17.58
C ASN A 102 -11.18 -2.05 -17.85
N THR A 103 -10.20 -1.71 -18.69
CA THR A 103 -9.87 -0.32 -19.01
C THR A 103 -11.01 0.40 -19.70
N ASP A 104 -11.89 -0.29 -20.43
CA ASP A 104 -13.02 0.36 -21.12
C ASP A 104 -14.09 0.86 -20.13
N GLU A 105 -14.21 0.19 -18.98
CA GLU A 105 -15.15 0.53 -17.90
C GLU A 105 -14.49 1.40 -16.80
N CYS A 106 -13.16 1.36 -16.70
CA CYS A 106 -12.38 2.11 -15.71
C CYS A 106 -11.72 3.34 -16.33
N GLN A 107 -12.36 4.50 -16.18
CA GLN A 107 -11.93 5.73 -16.81
C GLN A 107 -11.73 6.87 -15.81
N LEU A 108 -10.67 7.65 -16.02
CA LEU A 108 -10.40 8.86 -15.25
C LEU A 108 -11.54 9.90 -15.45
N PRO A 109 -11.84 10.73 -14.45
CA PRO A 109 -11.15 10.89 -13.17
C PRO A 109 -11.58 9.89 -12.07
N TYR A 110 -12.58 9.05 -12.34
CA TYR A 110 -13.28 8.29 -11.30
C TYR A 110 -12.68 6.92 -11.01
N CYS A 111 -12.08 6.31 -12.02
CA CYS A 111 -11.47 5.00 -11.92
C CYS A 111 -10.14 5.00 -12.67
N PHE A 112 -9.13 4.35 -12.08
CA PHE A 112 -7.89 4.04 -12.79
C PHE A 112 -7.39 2.67 -12.41
N CYS A 113 -7.15 1.83 -13.41
CA CYS A 113 -6.52 0.55 -13.26
C CYS A 113 -5.71 0.23 -14.52
N SER A 114 -4.74 -0.67 -14.38
CA SER A 114 -4.05 -1.27 -15.52
C SER A 114 -3.80 -2.75 -15.26
N LYS A 115 -3.40 -3.47 -16.32
CA LYS A 115 -3.27 -4.94 -16.26
C LYS A 115 -2.29 -5.42 -15.19
N ASP A 116 -1.19 -4.69 -14.99
CA ASP A 116 -0.11 -5.02 -14.06
C ASP A 116 0.22 -3.87 -13.09
N GLY A 117 -0.54 -2.76 -13.13
CA GLY A 117 -0.32 -1.60 -12.28
C GLY A 117 0.78 -0.64 -12.77
N THR A 118 1.47 -0.94 -13.87
CA THR A 118 2.68 -0.19 -14.27
C THR A 118 2.42 0.89 -15.32
N GLN A 119 1.23 0.90 -15.92
CA GLN A 119 0.86 1.85 -16.96
C GLN A 119 0.78 3.29 -16.42
N ILE A 120 1.34 4.23 -17.17
CA ILE A 120 1.27 5.67 -16.87
C ILE A 120 -0.16 6.17 -17.10
N PRO A 121 -0.76 6.91 -16.14
CA PRO A 121 -2.08 7.51 -16.32
C PRO A 121 -2.17 8.41 -17.54
N GLY A 122 -3.28 8.31 -18.29
CA GLY A 122 -3.51 9.09 -19.50
C GLY A 122 -2.66 8.69 -20.71
N GLU A 123 -1.97 7.55 -20.66
CA GLU A 123 -1.10 7.04 -21.74
C GLU A 123 -0.01 8.04 -22.15
N LEU A 124 0.47 8.85 -21.19
CA LEU A 124 1.54 9.81 -21.40
C LEU A 124 2.91 9.12 -21.48
N GLU A 125 3.85 9.76 -22.17
CA GLU A 125 5.25 9.32 -22.23
C GLU A 125 6.00 9.70 -20.93
N ALA A 126 6.82 8.79 -20.41
CA ALA A 126 7.54 8.96 -19.14
C ALA A 126 8.41 10.23 -19.13
N GLU A 127 9.04 10.56 -20.24
CA GLU A 127 9.92 11.72 -20.40
C GLU A 127 9.15 13.05 -20.33
N LYS A 128 7.84 13.02 -20.55
CA LYS A 128 6.98 14.19 -20.61
C LYS A 128 6.20 14.44 -19.33
N ILE A 129 6.32 13.59 -18.31
CA ILE A 129 5.58 13.72 -17.05
C ILE A 129 6.51 14.09 -15.89
N PRO A 130 5.99 14.75 -14.83
CA PRO A 130 6.77 15.00 -13.62
C PRO A 130 7.07 13.70 -12.89
N GLN A 131 8.23 13.65 -12.25
CA GLN A 131 8.46 12.68 -11.18
C GLN A 131 7.94 13.26 -9.87
N ILE A 132 6.98 12.58 -9.26
CA ILE A 132 6.44 12.99 -7.97
C ILE A 132 7.14 12.20 -6.86
N ILE A 133 7.61 12.90 -5.82
CA ILE A 133 8.10 12.33 -4.57
C ILE A 133 7.07 12.62 -3.48
N MET A 134 6.71 11.62 -2.69
CA MET A 134 5.78 11.77 -1.57
C MET A 134 6.49 11.43 -0.27
N LEU A 135 6.84 12.44 0.51
CA LEU A 135 7.37 12.24 1.86
C LEU A 135 6.20 11.97 2.80
N THR A 136 6.17 10.78 3.42
CA THR A 136 5.15 10.44 4.42
C THR A 136 5.76 10.14 5.78
N PHE A 137 5.07 10.53 6.84
CA PHE A 137 5.52 10.33 8.22
C PHE A 137 4.43 9.65 9.02
N ASP A 138 4.79 8.56 9.67
CA ASP A 138 3.86 7.67 10.34
C ASP A 138 4.05 7.71 11.85
N GLY A 139 2.94 7.59 12.58
CA GLY A 139 2.89 7.54 14.02
C GLY A 139 2.68 8.90 14.68
N ALA A 140 3.09 9.00 15.95
CA ALA A 140 2.84 10.18 16.77
C ALA A 140 3.80 11.33 16.44
N VAL A 141 3.26 12.55 16.29
CA VAL A 141 4.07 13.77 16.19
C VAL A 141 4.28 14.32 17.60
N ASN A 142 5.52 14.49 18.03
CA ASN A 142 5.86 15.03 19.33
C ASN A 142 7.27 15.65 19.34
N LEU A 143 7.75 16.03 20.52
CA LEU A 143 9.06 16.66 20.72
C LEU A 143 10.24 15.81 20.23
N ASN A 144 10.10 14.51 20.03
CA ASN A 144 11.18 13.66 19.53
C ASN A 144 11.41 13.81 18.03
N ASN A 145 10.42 14.25 17.26
CA ASN A 145 10.46 14.21 15.80
C ASN A 145 10.08 15.53 15.11
N TYR A 146 9.29 16.38 15.77
CA TYR A 146 8.77 17.60 15.18
C TYR A 146 9.88 18.54 14.65
N ASP A 147 10.96 18.72 15.41
CA ASP A 147 12.08 19.57 15.00
C ASP A 147 12.80 19.02 13.75
N HIS A 148 12.86 17.70 13.58
CA HIS A 148 13.42 17.07 12.39
C HIS A 148 12.55 17.34 11.16
N TYR A 149 11.22 17.23 11.31
CA TYR A 149 10.28 17.59 10.25
C TYR A 149 10.40 19.07 9.86
N GLN A 150 10.56 19.98 10.83
CA GLN A 150 10.76 21.40 10.53
C GLN A 150 12.06 21.68 9.75
N LYS A 151 13.14 20.92 9.98
CA LYS A 151 14.38 21.04 9.18
C LYS A 151 14.17 20.61 7.73
N ILE A 152 13.34 19.59 7.49
CA ILE A 152 12.96 19.16 6.14
C ILE A 152 12.13 20.27 5.47
N PHE A 153 11.07 20.72 6.15
CA PHE A 153 10.09 21.68 5.64
C PHE A 153 10.38 23.13 6.05
N ASN A 154 11.65 23.53 5.97
CA ASN A 154 12.13 24.84 6.45
C ASN A 154 11.77 26.05 5.55
N GLY A 155 10.98 25.84 4.50
CA GLY A 155 10.57 26.87 3.54
C GLY A 155 11.64 27.29 2.51
N LYS A 156 12.86 26.74 2.59
CA LYS A 156 13.94 26.97 1.62
C LYS A 156 13.85 26.04 0.41
N ARG A 157 13.42 24.80 0.63
CA ARG A 157 13.19 23.81 -0.44
C ARG A 157 11.91 24.11 -1.20
N LYS A 158 12.04 24.26 -2.52
CA LYS A 158 10.94 24.64 -3.42
C LYS A 158 10.82 23.65 -4.55
N ASN A 159 9.58 23.36 -4.93
CA ASN A 159 9.27 22.69 -6.19
C ASN A 159 9.57 23.63 -7.38
N PRO A 160 9.66 23.10 -8.63
CA PRO A 160 9.94 23.89 -9.83
C PRO A 160 8.94 25.05 -10.07
N ASN A 161 7.72 24.93 -9.55
CA ASN A 161 6.71 26.00 -9.58
C ASN A 161 6.91 27.11 -8.53
N GLY A 162 7.98 27.05 -7.72
CA GLY A 162 8.30 28.01 -6.66
C GLY A 162 7.56 27.79 -5.33
N CYS A 163 6.68 26.79 -5.24
CA CYS A 163 5.96 26.47 -4.01
C CYS A 163 6.85 25.71 -3.02
N ASN A 164 6.57 25.83 -1.72
CA ASN A 164 7.22 24.99 -0.72
C ASN A 164 6.92 23.51 -0.98
N ILE A 165 7.92 22.65 -0.75
CA ILE A 165 7.68 21.21 -0.69
C ILE A 165 6.73 20.87 0.46
N ARG A 166 5.94 19.81 0.28
CA ARG A 166 4.96 19.34 1.28
C ARG A 166 5.15 17.86 1.58
N GLY A 167 4.52 17.40 2.65
CA GLY A 167 4.56 16.01 3.10
C GLY A 167 3.21 15.63 3.69
N THR A 168 3.03 14.34 3.93
CA THR A 168 1.79 13.74 4.41
C THR A 168 2.04 13.06 5.75
N PHE A 169 1.21 13.32 6.76
CA PHE A 169 1.37 12.78 8.11
C PHE A 169 0.24 11.82 8.43
N PHE A 170 0.54 10.52 8.52
CA PHE A 170 -0.40 9.49 8.98
C PHE A 170 -0.29 9.38 10.50
N LEU A 171 -1.20 10.02 11.20
CA LEU A 171 -1.06 10.28 12.63
C LEU A 171 -1.71 9.19 13.47
N SER A 172 -1.00 8.77 14.52
CA SER A 172 -1.57 7.98 15.63
C SER A 172 -1.82 8.82 16.88
N HIS A 173 -2.75 8.37 17.73
CA HIS A 173 -3.19 9.15 18.89
C HIS A 173 -2.16 9.17 20.02
N GLU A 174 -1.69 8.01 20.48
CA GLU A 174 -0.96 7.93 21.74
C GLU A 174 0.35 8.74 21.67
N TYR A 175 0.58 9.59 22.67
CA TYR A 175 1.75 10.48 22.78
C TYR A 175 1.88 11.57 21.70
N SER A 176 0.82 11.83 20.93
CA SER A 176 0.80 12.93 19.97
C SER A 176 0.63 14.31 20.63
N ASN A 177 1.32 15.30 20.08
CA ASN A 177 1.21 16.71 20.41
C ASN A 177 0.30 17.39 19.37
N TYR A 178 -0.93 17.71 19.79
CA TYR A 178 -1.94 18.26 18.89
C TYR A 178 -1.70 19.73 18.52
N GLN A 179 -0.91 20.47 19.29
CA GLN A 179 -0.48 21.80 18.88
C GLN A 179 0.52 21.74 17.72
N GLN A 180 1.45 20.79 17.76
CA GLN A 180 2.41 20.55 16.68
C GLN A 180 1.71 20.02 15.42
N ILE A 181 0.76 19.10 15.58
CA ILE A 181 -0.08 18.63 14.47
C ILE A 181 -0.86 19.79 13.85
N GLN A 182 -1.46 20.68 14.65
CA GLN A 182 -2.14 21.87 14.16
C GLN A 182 -1.19 22.77 13.37
N HIS A 183 0.06 22.92 13.82
CA HIS A 183 1.06 23.69 13.08
C HIS A 183 1.40 23.05 11.73
N LEU A 184 1.52 21.72 11.65
CA LEU A 184 1.74 21.02 10.38
C LEU A 184 0.59 21.24 9.41
N GLY A 185 -0.65 21.10 9.89
CA GLY A 185 -1.85 21.36 9.10
C GLY A 185 -1.96 22.81 8.63
N TYR A 186 -1.63 23.78 9.50
CA TYR A 186 -1.59 25.21 9.12
C TYR A 186 -0.48 25.52 8.11
N ALA A 187 0.65 24.82 8.18
CA ALA A 187 1.73 24.95 7.22
C ALA A 187 1.36 24.40 5.82
N GLY A 188 0.22 23.73 5.67
CA GLY A 188 -0.27 23.16 4.41
C GLY A 188 0.28 21.76 4.13
N HIS A 189 0.72 21.03 5.16
CA HIS A 189 0.96 19.60 5.06
C HIS A 189 -0.35 18.84 5.13
N GLU A 190 -0.38 17.67 4.51
CA GLU A 190 -1.55 16.80 4.57
C GLU A 190 -1.58 16.03 5.89
N ILE A 191 -2.77 15.95 6.48
CA ILE A 191 -3.03 15.24 7.73
C ILE A 191 -3.97 14.07 7.40
N ALA A 192 -3.50 12.87 7.70
CA ALA A 192 -4.19 11.60 7.45
C ALA A 192 -4.25 10.77 8.75
N THR A 193 -5.13 9.77 8.80
CA THR A 193 -5.28 8.90 9.98
C THR A 193 -4.44 7.65 9.87
N GLU A 194 -3.78 7.26 10.95
CA GLU A 194 -3.24 5.90 11.11
C GLU A 194 -4.14 5.05 12.02
N SER A 195 -4.24 5.36 13.32
CA SER A 195 -5.20 4.73 14.25
C SER A 195 -5.12 5.39 15.63
N ILE A 196 -6.05 5.08 16.54
CA ILE A 196 -5.96 5.54 17.93
C ILE A 196 -4.97 4.67 18.69
N SER A 197 -5.20 3.36 18.73
CA SER A 197 -4.51 2.46 19.65
C SER A 197 -3.33 1.72 19.04
N GLN A 198 -3.20 1.72 17.71
CA GLN A 198 -2.29 0.85 16.97
C GLN A 198 -2.40 -0.63 17.41
N GLN A 199 -3.61 -1.11 17.74
CA GLN A 199 -3.81 -2.46 18.23
C GLN A 199 -3.31 -3.53 17.25
N LEU A 200 -2.62 -4.54 17.79
CA LEU A 200 -2.21 -5.71 17.02
C LEU A 200 -3.44 -6.53 16.63
N GLY A 201 -3.48 -6.99 15.39
CA GLY A 201 -4.57 -7.84 14.91
C GLY A 201 -5.76 -7.06 14.35
N LEU A 202 -5.69 -5.73 14.22
CA LEU A 202 -6.76 -4.91 13.65
C LEU A 202 -7.21 -5.44 12.28
N GLN A 203 -6.30 -6.00 11.49
CA GLN A 203 -6.58 -6.57 10.17
C GLN A 203 -7.62 -7.70 10.13
N ASP A 204 -7.86 -8.34 11.27
CA ASP A 204 -8.83 -9.43 11.42
C ASP A 204 -10.05 -9.02 12.29
N LYS A 205 -10.18 -7.73 12.64
CA LYS A 205 -11.30 -7.17 13.41
C LYS A 205 -12.50 -6.79 12.53
N GLY A 206 -13.64 -6.56 13.20
CA GLY A 206 -14.91 -6.20 12.57
C GLY A 206 -15.01 -4.73 12.23
N TYR A 207 -16.13 -4.38 11.59
CA TYR A 207 -16.41 -3.04 11.09
C TYR A 207 -16.36 -1.99 12.20
N GLU A 208 -17.00 -2.25 13.34
CA GLU A 208 -17.05 -1.32 14.48
C GLU A 208 -15.66 -1.00 15.05
N GLU A 209 -14.75 -1.98 15.09
CA GLU A 209 -13.38 -1.73 15.52
C GLU A 209 -12.62 -0.84 14.54
N TRP A 210 -12.75 -1.07 13.23
CA TRP A 210 -12.15 -0.21 12.21
C TRP A 210 -12.71 1.21 12.25
N VAL A 211 -14.03 1.35 12.46
CA VAL A 211 -14.68 2.65 12.64
C VAL A 211 -14.14 3.36 13.88
N GLY A 212 -14.09 2.67 15.02
CA GLY A 212 -13.58 3.23 16.26
C GLY A 212 -12.14 3.71 16.16
N GLU A 213 -11.29 2.98 15.45
CA GLU A 213 -9.88 3.36 15.24
C GLU A 213 -9.72 4.52 14.25
N MET A 214 -10.32 4.42 13.07
CA MET A 214 -10.06 5.38 11.99
C MET A 214 -10.90 6.65 12.15
N ILE A 215 -12.20 6.49 12.35
CA ILE A 215 -13.12 7.63 12.49
C ILE A 215 -12.91 8.30 13.83
N GLY A 216 -12.67 7.51 14.88
CA GLY A 216 -12.26 8.05 16.17
C GLY A 216 -10.99 8.91 16.04
N MET A 217 -9.95 8.44 15.33
CA MET A 217 -8.73 9.23 15.14
C MET A 217 -9.00 10.53 14.36
N ARG A 218 -9.83 10.48 13.30
CA ARG A 218 -10.28 11.67 12.57
C ARG A 218 -10.97 12.68 13.49
N GLU A 219 -11.84 12.21 14.40
CA GLU A 219 -12.52 13.08 15.37
C GLU A 219 -11.58 13.65 16.43
N ILE A 220 -10.61 12.86 16.93
CA ILE A 220 -9.58 13.37 17.87
C ILE A 220 -8.78 14.50 17.20
N LEU A 221 -8.37 14.34 15.93
CA LEU A 221 -7.69 15.39 15.17
C LEU A 221 -8.56 16.65 15.04
N ARG A 222 -9.85 16.49 14.74
CA ARG A 222 -10.82 17.59 14.69
C ARG A 222 -10.94 18.31 16.02
N HIS A 223 -11.03 17.56 17.12
CA HIS A 223 -11.24 18.12 18.45
C HIS A 223 -10.02 18.87 18.98
N PHE A 224 -8.81 18.29 18.84
CA PHE A 224 -7.62 18.75 19.55
C PHE A 224 -6.57 19.42 18.68
N ALA A 225 -6.48 19.09 17.38
CA ALA A 225 -5.63 19.82 16.42
C ALA A 225 -6.42 20.82 15.57
N ASN A 226 -7.75 20.87 15.73
CA ASN A 226 -8.64 21.75 14.95
C ASN A 226 -8.46 21.59 13.43
N VAL A 227 -8.15 20.37 13.01
CA VAL A 227 -8.09 19.98 11.60
C VAL A 227 -9.51 19.76 11.11
N SER A 228 -9.83 20.25 9.92
CA SER A 228 -11.12 19.99 9.29
C SER A 228 -11.24 18.50 8.96
N ALA A 229 -12.27 17.83 9.50
CA ALA A 229 -12.48 16.40 9.26
C ALA A 229 -12.70 16.06 7.77
N ASN A 230 -13.26 17.00 7.00
CA ASN A 230 -13.45 16.86 5.56
C ASN A 230 -12.13 16.88 4.77
N ASP A 231 -11.07 17.42 5.36
CA ASP A 231 -9.75 17.48 4.74
C ASP A 231 -8.86 16.28 5.15
N VAL A 232 -9.31 15.47 6.12
CA VAL A 232 -8.63 14.23 6.54
C VAL A 232 -9.16 13.06 5.72
N VAL A 233 -8.70 12.98 4.47
CA VAL A 233 -9.26 12.08 3.43
C VAL A 233 -8.44 10.81 3.20
N GLY A 234 -7.25 10.72 3.79
CA GLY A 234 -6.35 9.59 3.67
C GLY A 234 -6.25 8.76 4.94
N MET A 235 -6.03 7.46 4.79
CA MET A 235 -5.61 6.62 5.91
C MET A 235 -4.50 5.65 5.58
N ARG A 236 -3.87 5.12 6.63
CA ARG A 236 -2.92 4.02 6.58
C ARG A 236 -3.16 3.09 7.76
N ALA A 237 -3.30 1.80 7.48
CA ALA A 237 -3.47 0.76 8.47
C ALA A 237 -2.18 0.57 9.29
N PRO A 238 -2.29 0.41 10.61
CA PRO A 238 -1.12 0.19 11.45
C PRO A 238 -0.35 -1.06 11.00
N PHE A 239 0.98 -0.96 11.03
CA PHE A 239 1.92 -2.03 10.64
C PHE A 239 1.81 -2.49 9.17
N LEU A 240 1.19 -1.69 8.29
CA LEU A 240 0.91 -2.06 6.89
C LEU A 240 0.17 -3.41 6.78
N LYS A 241 -0.81 -3.60 7.66
CA LYS A 241 -1.72 -4.75 7.63
C LYS A 241 -3.14 -4.29 7.29
N PRO A 242 -3.49 -4.21 5.99
CA PRO A 242 -4.84 -3.84 5.58
C PRO A 242 -5.91 -4.77 6.16
N GLY A 243 -7.11 -4.27 6.44
CA GLY A 243 -8.21 -5.00 7.09
C GLY A 243 -9.15 -5.75 6.16
N ARG A 244 -8.61 -6.47 5.17
CA ARG A 244 -9.38 -7.25 4.19
C ARG A 244 -10.46 -6.38 3.55
N ASN A 245 -11.70 -6.83 3.45
CA ASN A 245 -12.81 -6.03 2.94
C ASN A 245 -13.36 -5.04 3.99
N THR A 246 -13.14 -5.32 5.27
CA THR A 246 -13.74 -4.55 6.38
C THR A 246 -13.22 -3.12 6.41
N GLN A 247 -11.90 -2.95 6.30
CA GLN A 247 -11.27 -1.63 6.24
C GLN A 247 -11.88 -0.78 5.13
N TYR A 248 -11.86 -1.28 3.88
CA TYR A 248 -12.29 -0.50 2.72
C TYR A 248 -13.78 -0.22 2.72
N LYS A 249 -14.59 -1.06 3.39
CA LYS A 249 -16.00 -0.72 3.63
C LYS A 249 -16.13 0.51 4.55
N VAL A 250 -15.30 0.62 5.58
CA VAL A 250 -15.23 1.81 6.44
C VAL A 250 -14.74 3.04 5.66
N LEU A 251 -13.76 2.89 4.78
CA LEU A 251 -13.32 4.01 3.93
C LEU A 251 -14.46 4.54 3.06
N GLU A 252 -15.14 3.64 2.36
CA GLU A 252 -16.26 3.95 1.48
C GLU A 252 -17.38 4.67 2.24
N ASP A 253 -17.83 4.09 3.36
CA ASP A 253 -18.93 4.64 4.15
C ASP A 253 -18.59 6.01 4.76
N PHE A 254 -17.37 6.21 5.23
CA PHE A 254 -16.98 7.46 5.89
C PHE A 254 -16.26 8.45 4.98
N GLY A 255 -16.32 8.25 3.66
CA GLY A 255 -15.82 9.20 2.67
C GLY A 255 -14.32 9.45 2.75
N TYR A 256 -13.53 8.43 3.09
CA TYR A 256 -12.09 8.47 2.77
C TYR A 256 -11.91 8.38 1.26
N ILE A 257 -10.98 9.15 0.73
CA ILE A 257 -10.64 9.14 -0.69
C ILE A 257 -9.63 8.03 -0.99
N TYR A 258 -8.69 7.80 -0.07
CA TYR A 258 -7.63 6.84 -0.32
C TYR A 258 -7.16 6.08 0.93
N ASP A 259 -6.69 4.86 0.67
CA ASP A 259 -5.84 4.06 1.55
C ASP A 259 -4.39 4.11 1.03
N SER A 260 -3.43 3.98 1.95
CA SER A 260 -2.04 3.74 1.61
C SER A 260 -1.48 2.69 2.56
N SER A 261 -1.96 1.46 2.44
CA SER A 261 -1.58 0.37 3.34
C SER A 261 -1.07 -0.86 2.60
N ILE A 262 -1.32 -0.96 1.30
CA ILE A 262 -0.96 -2.14 0.53
C ILE A 262 0.48 -2.01 0.04
N THR A 263 1.32 -2.95 0.46
CA THR A 263 2.70 -3.08 -0.01
C THR A 263 2.79 -3.89 -1.30
N VAL A 264 3.53 -3.36 -2.27
CA VAL A 264 3.90 -4.05 -3.52
C VAL A 264 5.22 -4.79 -3.28
N PRO A 265 5.36 -6.07 -3.69
CA PRO A 265 6.64 -6.76 -3.62
C PRO A 265 7.73 -6.05 -4.44
N PRO A 266 9.02 -6.35 -4.21
CA PRO A 266 10.11 -5.77 -4.99
C PRO A 266 9.99 -6.22 -6.46
N ILE A 267 9.58 -5.29 -7.31
CA ILE A 267 9.48 -5.49 -8.76
C ILE A 267 10.26 -4.39 -9.50
N PRO A 268 10.78 -4.67 -10.71
CA PRO A 268 11.59 -3.71 -11.44
C PRO A 268 10.85 -2.42 -11.76
N VAL A 269 9.64 -2.53 -12.31
CA VAL A 269 8.79 -1.39 -12.69
C VAL A 269 7.82 -1.09 -11.54
N PRO A 270 7.90 0.09 -10.90
CA PRO A 270 7.01 0.38 -9.77
C PRO A 270 5.55 0.53 -10.20
N VAL A 271 4.62 0.24 -9.27
CA VAL A 271 3.18 0.32 -9.49
C VAL A 271 2.68 1.75 -9.24
N TRP A 272 1.88 2.26 -10.19
CA TRP A 272 1.12 3.50 -10.03
C TRP A 272 -0.09 3.31 -9.11
N PRO A 273 -0.57 4.35 -8.41
CA PRO A 273 -1.83 4.30 -7.67
C PRO A 273 -2.99 3.84 -8.55
N TYR A 274 -3.98 3.19 -7.95
CA TYR A 274 -5.13 2.61 -8.67
C TYR A 274 -6.38 2.69 -7.79
N THR A 275 -7.56 2.61 -8.39
CA THR A 275 -8.81 2.50 -7.63
C THR A 275 -9.20 1.05 -7.40
N LEU A 276 -9.98 0.81 -6.35
CA LEU A 276 -10.44 -0.51 -5.94
C LEU A 276 -11.76 -0.92 -6.60
N ASP A 277 -12.14 -0.28 -7.71
CA ASP A 277 -13.23 -0.72 -8.60
C ASP A 277 -12.95 -2.10 -9.21
N PHE A 278 -11.67 -2.44 -9.38
CA PHE A 278 -11.20 -3.71 -9.92
C PHE A 278 -10.20 -4.39 -8.99
N LYS A 279 -9.88 -5.63 -9.32
CA LYS A 279 -8.91 -6.46 -8.60
C LYS A 279 -7.52 -5.82 -8.65
N ILE A 280 -6.86 -5.79 -7.50
CA ILE A 280 -5.45 -5.42 -7.35
C ILE A 280 -4.58 -6.19 -8.36
N SER A 281 -3.73 -5.46 -9.08
CA SER A 281 -2.93 -5.96 -10.21
C SER A 281 -1.59 -6.59 -9.81
N HIS A 282 -1.25 -6.58 -8.53
CA HIS A 282 -0.01 -7.15 -8.00
C HIS A 282 -0.26 -8.11 -6.82
N GLU A 283 0.77 -8.81 -6.38
CA GLU A 283 0.67 -9.71 -5.23
C GLU A 283 0.37 -8.95 -3.94
N CYS A 284 -0.56 -9.48 -3.14
CA CYS A 284 -0.84 -8.99 -1.80
C CYS A 284 0.13 -9.61 -0.79
N LYS A 285 1.26 -8.94 -0.53
CA LYS A 285 2.30 -9.45 0.39
C LYS A 285 1.82 -9.61 1.83
N SER A 286 0.88 -8.76 2.28
CA SER A 286 0.33 -8.81 3.64
C SER A 286 -0.65 -9.97 3.88
N GLY A 287 -1.22 -10.56 2.81
CA GLY A 287 -2.26 -11.59 2.90
C GLY A 287 -3.62 -11.08 3.42
N THR A 288 -3.77 -9.77 3.59
CA THR A 288 -4.96 -9.14 4.17
C THR A 288 -5.53 -7.99 3.32
N CYS A 289 -5.19 -7.96 2.03
CA CYS A 289 -5.75 -7.00 1.07
C CYS A 289 -7.24 -7.26 0.79
N PRO A 290 -7.97 -6.28 0.25
CA PRO A 290 -9.36 -6.46 -0.13
C PRO A 290 -9.48 -7.46 -1.30
N SER A 291 -10.62 -8.15 -1.33
CA SER A 291 -10.98 -9.13 -2.36
C SER A 291 -12.24 -8.73 -3.13
N ARG A 292 -13.01 -7.78 -2.60
CA ARG A 292 -14.21 -7.18 -3.20
C ARG A 292 -13.87 -5.83 -3.83
N THR A 293 -14.84 -5.27 -4.53
CA THR A 293 -14.73 -3.94 -5.15
C THR A 293 -15.14 -2.85 -4.17
N PHE A 294 -14.42 -1.73 -4.16
CA PHE A 294 -14.73 -0.52 -3.41
C PHE A 294 -14.61 0.67 -4.37
N PRO A 295 -15.66 0.93 -5.17
CA PRO A 295 -15.61 1.91 -6.25
C PRO A 295 -15.18 3.29 -5.80
N GLY A 296 -14.23 3.89 -6.52
CA GLY A 296 -13.72 5.24 -6.25
C GLY A 296 -12.80 5.37 -5.03
N VAL A 297 -12.59 4.31 -4.24
CA VAL A 297 -11.55 4.31 -3.20
C VAL A 297 -10.20 4.07 -3.87
N TRP A 298 -9.27 5.03 -3.71
CA TRP A 298 -7.91 4.92 -4.24
C TRP A 298 -7.03 4.11 -3.28
N GLU A 299 -6.20 3.24 -3.84
CA GLU A 299 -5.02 2.71 -3.17
C GLU A 299 -3.80 3.48 -3.68
N VAL A 300 -3.02 4.02 -2.75
CA VAL A 300 -1.69 4.57 -3.01
C VAL A 300 -0.66 3.57 -2.47
N PRO A 301 -0.20 2.63 -3.32
CA PRO A 301 0.56 1.49 -2.86
C PRO A 301 1.96 1.88 -2.40
N LEU A 302 2.48 1.13 -1.43
CA LEU A 302 3.88 1.23 -1.00
C LEU A 302 4.74 0.30 -1.84
N ASN A 303 5.39 0.86 -2.86
CA ASN A 303 6.40 0.15 -3.63
C ASN A 303 7.61 -0.18 -2.73
N THR A 304 7.99 -1.46 -2.66
CA THR A 304 9.12 -1.87 -1.81
C THR A 304 10.43 -1.22 -2.32
N HIS A 305 11.12 -0.54 -1.40
CA HIS A 305 12.43 0.06 -1.65
C HIS A 305 13.52 -1.02 -1.69
N TYR A 306 14.43 -0.90 -2.66
CA TYR A 306 15.61 -1.74 -2.81
C TYR A 306 16.55 -1.22 -3.90
N VAL A 307 17.81 -1.62 -3.81
CA VAL A 307 18.87 -1.40 -4.80
C VAL A 307 19.30 -2.72 -5.45
N GLU A 308 19.90 -2.69 -6.64
CA GLU A 308 20.27 -3.92 -7.38
C GLU A 308 21.25 -4.80 -6.61
N GLY A 309 22.14 -4.17 -5.83
CA GLY A 309 23.09 -4.85 -4.95
C GLY A 309 22.46 -5.53 -3.73
N PHE A 310 21.15 -5.38 -3.50
CA PHE A 310 20.41 -5.81 -2.31
C PHE A 310 20.93 -5.24 -0.98
N GLU A 311 21.81 -4.24 -1.03
CA GLU A 311 22.23 -3.50 0.14
C GLU A 311 21.03 -2.80 0.78
N GLY A 312 20.94 -2.83 2.12
CA GLY A 312 19.75 -2.36 2.83
C GLY A 312 18.54 -3.31 2.80
N GLY A 313 18.52 -4.33 1.93
CA GLY A 313 17.42 -5.31 1.83
C GLY A 313 16.17 -4.77 1.14
N HIS A 314 15.02 -5.41 1.43
CA HIS A 314 13.71 -5.06 0.86
C HIS A 314 12.80 -4.49 1.94
N CYS A 315 12.45 -3.22 1.81
CA CYS A 315 11.82 -2.46 2.88
C CYS A 315 10.63 -1.63 2.35
N PRO A 316 9.41 -1.83 2.88
CA PRO A 316 8.28 -0.95 2.59
C PRO A 316 8.39 0.40 3.30
N TYR A 317 9.01 0.43 4.49
CA TYR A 317 9.36 1.65 5.22
C TYR A 317 10.85 1.94 5.12
N MET A 318 11.21 3.22 4.99
CA MET A 318 12.61 3.64 4.89
C MET A 318 13.43 3.22 6.11
N ASP A 319 12.86 3.32 7.32
CA ASP A 319 13.53 2.91 8.55
C ASP A 319 13.64 1.39 8.75
N GLN A 320 13.00 0.59 7.89
CA GLN A 320 13.17 -0.87 7.86
C GLN A 320 14.31 -1.31 6.95
N CYS A 321 14.84 -0.42 6.11
CA CYS A 321 16.04 -0.69 5.32
C CYS A 321 17.26 -0.76 6.25
N VAL A 322 18.14 -1.73 6.01
CA VAL A 322 19.33 -1.97 6.84
C VAL A 322 20.47 -1.02 6.42
N LEU A 323 20.31 0.27 6.73
CA LEU A 323 21.25 1.34 6.32
C LEU A 323 22.07 1.91 7.49
N HIS A 324 21.89 1.40 8.71
CA HIS A 324 22.45 1.99 9.94
C HIS A 324 23.98 1.95 10.04
N ASN A 325 24.65 1.15 9.21
CA ASN A 325 26.12 1.07 9.16
C ASN A 325 26.72 1.98 8.08
N LEU A 326 25.88 2.64 7.29
CA LEU A 326 26.28 3.52 6.20
C LEU A 326 26.54 4.93 6.70
N ASP A 327 27.49 5.61 6.08
CA ASP A 327 27.69 7.04 6.25
C ASP A 327 26.67 7.88 5.44
N GLU A 328 26.68 9.19 5.64
CA GLU A 328 25.71 10.09 5.01
C GLU A 328 25.83 10.18 3.48
N ASN A 329 26.98 9.85 2.88
CA ASN A 329 27.14 9.80 1.42
C ASN A 329 26.62 8.47 0.88
N GLU A 330 26.95 7.36 1.56
CA GLU A 330 26.46 6.03 1.19
C GLU A 330 24.92 5.97 1.26
N VAL A 331 24.32 6.55 2.29
CA VAL A 331 22.85 6.69 2.37
C VAL A 331 22.32 7.53 1.21
N PHE A 332 22.98 8.64 0.88
CA PHE A 332 22.56 9.49 -0.24
C PHE A 332 22.62 8.73 -1.57
N GLU A 333 23.71 8.02 -1.86
CA GLU A 333 23.90 7.21 -3.06
C GLU A 333 22.85 6.10 -3.14
N TRP A 334 22.55 5.43 -2.02
CA TRP A 334 21.51 4.42 -1.95
C TRP A 334 20.13 5.01 -2.31
N LEU A 335 19.79 6.19 -1.78
CA LEU A 335 18.53 6.87 -2.09
C LEU A 335 18.45 7.31 -3.57
N GLN A 336 19.58 7.70 -4.17
CA GLN A 336 19.64 8.03 -5.60
C GLN A 336 19.39 6.80 -6.47
N GLU A 337 20.00 5.65 -6.15
CA GLU A 337 19.80 4.42 -6.91
C GLU A 337 18.34 3.94 -6.82
N ASP A 338 17.76 3.93 -5.62
CA ASP A 338 16.36 3.53 -5.45
C ASP A 338 15.41 4.51 -6.17
N PHE A 339 15.68 5.83 -6.13
CA PHE A 339 14.93 6.82 -6.90
C PHE A 339 15.04 6.64 -8.42
N SER A 340 16.23 6.34 -8.94
CA SER A 340 16.46 6.12 -10.37
C SER A 340 15.57 5.01 -10.95
N ARG A 341 15.23 3.99 -10.14
CA ARG A 341 14.28 2.94 -10.55
C ARG A 341 12.91 3.49 -10.95
N TYR A 342 12.45 4.56 -10.32
CA TYR A 342 11.19 5.23 -10.65
C TYR A 342 11.41 6.20 -11.81
N TYR A 343 12.42 7.06 -11.65
CA TYR A 343 12.68 8.19 -12.54
C TYR A 343 13.02 7.78 -13.98
N GLU A 344 13.77 6.69 -14.15
CA GLU A 344 14.24 6.19 -15.45
C GLU A 344 13.29 5.17 -16.10
N GLN A 345 12.22 4.78 -15.41
CA GLN A 345 11.23 3.82 -15.92
C GLN A 345 9.90 4.49 -16.22
N ASN A 346 8.89 4.31 -15.37
CA ASN A 346 7.53 4.77 -15.61
C ASN A 346 7.15 6.00 -14.79
N LYS A 347 8.09 6.59 -14.03
CA LYS A 347 7.90 7.73 -13.12
C LYS A 347 6.69 7.59 -12.18
N ALA A 348 6.36 6.36 -11.77
CA ALA A 348 5.39 6.15 -10.70
C ALA A 348 5.78 6.99 -9.46
N PRO A 349 4.80 7.47 -8.67
CA PRO A 349 5.08 8.29 -7.50
C PRO A 349 6.05 7.59 -6.53
N TYR A 350 7.17 8.25 -6.26
CA TYR A 350 8.20 7.76 -5.34
C TYR A 350 7.83 8.13 -3.90
N MET A 351 7.14 7.21 -3.22
CA MET A 351 6.78 7.39 -1.81
C MET A 351 7.98 7.07 -0.92
N MET A 352 8.30 7.94 0.04
CA MET A 352 9.29 7.68 1.08
C MET A 352 8.59 7.73 2.44
N PRO A 353 8.16 6.59 2.98
CA PRO A 353 7.46 6.53 4.25
C PRO A 353 8.42 6.32 5.42
N PHE A 354 8.36 7.22 6.41
CA PHE A 354 9.27 7.27 7.54
C PHE A 354 8.54 7.16 8.89
N HIS A 355 9.13 6.42 9.83
CA HIS A 355 8.86 6.63 11.25
C HIS A 355 9.91 7.54 11.91
N THR A 356 9.67 7.87 13.19
CA THR A 356 10.64 8.59 14.03
C THR A 356 12.02 7.93 14.08
N ASN A 357 12.11 6.61 13.85
CA ASN A 357 13.36 5.84 13.92
C ASN A 357 14.40 6.31 12.90
N TRP A 358 13.98 6.71 11.70
CA TRP A 358 14.89 7.25 10.68
C TRP A 358 15.71 8.45 11.19
N PHE A 359 15.09 9.28 12.02
CA PHE A 359 15.66 10.52 12.53
C PHE A 359 16.52 10.34 13.79
N GLN A 360 16.64 9.11 14.31
CA GLN A 360 17.47 8.83 15.48
C GLN A 360 18.97 8.77 15.14
N THR A 361 19.31 8.57 13.86
CA THR A 361 20.69 8.44 13.39
C THR A 361 21.04 9.57 12.43
N LYS A 362 22.07 10.35 12.78
CA LYS A 362 22.52 11.50 11.97
C LYS A 362 22.88 11.15 10.53
N PRO A 363 23.56 10.02 10.22
CA PRO A 363 23.86 9.66 8.83
C PRO A 363 22.60 9.51 7.96
N LEU A 364 21.54 8.89 8.49
CA LEU A 364 20.26 8.73 7.76
C LEU A 364 19.57 10.08 7.51
N GLU A 365 19.48 10.95 8.53
CA GLU A 365 18.89 12.28 8.38
C GLU A 365 19.70 13.16 7.41
N ASN A 366 21.03 13.15 7.52
CA ASN A 366 21.91 13.92 6.64
C ASN A 366 21.88 13.41 5.19
N GLY A 367 21.88 12.08 4.99
CA GLY A 367 21.75 11.46 3.68
C GLY A 367 20.42 11.80 3.02
N LEU A 368 19.32 11.79 3.79
CA LEU A 368 18.01 12.27 3.32
C LEU A 368 18.07 13.75 2.91
N HIS A 369 18.69 14.62 3.71
CA HIS A 369 18.82 16.03 3.34
C HIS A 369 19.60 16.23 2.03
N LYS A 370 20.71 15.51 1.83
CA LYS A 370 21.47 15.53 0.57
C LYS A 370 20.61 15.05 -0.60
N PHE A 371 19.86 13.95 -0.42
CA PHE A 371 18.97 13.41 -1.42
C PHE A 371 17.90 14.42 -1.84
N LEU A 372 17.22 15.06 -0.88
CA LEU A 372 16.18 16.04 -1.18
C LEU A 372 16.73 17.27 -1.88
N ASP A 373 17.92 17.73 -1.49
CA ASP A 373 18.56 18.89 -2.12
C ASP A 373 18.95 18.56 -3.57
N TRP A 374 19.54 17.39 -3.81
CA TRP A 374 19.87 16.89 -5.16
C TRP A 374 18.63 16.65 -6.03
N ALA A 375 17.61 15.98 -5.51
CA ALA A 375 16.41 15.64 -6.28
C ALA A 375 15.67 16.90 -6.75
N LEU A 376 15.70 17.98 -5.96
CA LEU A 376 15.12 19.27 -6.32
C LEU A 376 15.96 20.10 -7.32
N GLU A 377 17.19 19.67 -7.65
CA GLU A 377 17.96 20.23 -8.77
C GLU A 377 17.42 19.73 -10.12
N LEU A 378 16.70 18.60 -10.13
CA LEU A 378 16.06 18.06 -11.33
C LEU A 378 14.80 18.89 -11.67
N PRO A 379 14.68 19.39 -12.91
CA PRO A 379 13.66 20.40 -13.27
C PRO A 379 12.22 19.87 -13.31
N ASP A 380 12.05 18.55 -13.32
CA ASP A 380 10.80 17.83 -13.47
C ASP A 380 10.39 17.05 -12.21
N VAL A 381 11.11 17.22 -11.09
CA VAL A 381 10.81 16.59 -9.80
C VAL A 381 9.96 17.50 -8.92
N TYR A 382 8.89 16.94 -8.35
CA TYR A 382 7.98 17.63 -7.43
C TYR A 382 7.82 16.83 -6.14
N ILE A 383 8.01 17.48 -5.00
CA ILE A 383 7.76 16.90 -3.67
C ILE A 383 6.42 17.41 -3.16
N LEU A 384 5.43 16.52 -3.11
CA LEU A 384 4.01 16.84 -2.93
C LEU A 384 3.37 15.96 -1.86
N THR A 385 2.17 16.35 -1.41
CA THR A 385 1.35 15.48 -0.57
C THR A 385 0.70 14.36 -1.40
N VAL A 386 0.15 13.34 -0.73
CA VAL A 386 -0.53 12.22 -1.39
C VAL A 386 -1.78 12.70 -2.13
N THR A 387 -2.58 13.58 -1.52
CA THR A 387 -3.75 14.19 -2.17
C THR A 387 -3.37 15.03 -3.40
N GLN A 388 -2.27 15.80 -3.35
CA GLN A 388 -1.79 16.55 -4.51
C GLN A 388 -1.35 15.63 -5.66
N MET A 389 -0.75 14.49 -5.33
CA MET A 389 -0.41 13.44 -6.29
C MET A 389 -1.68 12.79 -6.87
N LEU A 390 -2.68 12.45 -6.05
CA LEU A 390 -3.95 11.90 -6.53
C LEU A 390 -4.72 12.88 -7.42
N GLN A 391 -4.61 14.18 -7.18
CA GLN A 391 -5.18 15.18 -8.09
C GLN A 391 -4.51 15.17 -9.46
N TYR A 392 -3.20 14.92 -9.52
CA TYR A 392 -2.52 14.63 -10.79
C TYR A 392 -3.04 13.33 -11.40
N MET A 393 -3.24 12.26 -10.61
CA MET A 393 -3.81 11.01 -11.12
C MET A 393 -5.18 11.20 -11.78
N THR A 394 -6.04 12.05 -11.21
CA THR A 394 -7.40 12.27 -11.73
C THR A 394 -7.43 13.05 -13.04
N ASP A 395 -6.43 13.87 -13.32
CA ASP A 395 -6.30 14.67 -14.55
C ASP A 395 -4.82 14.82 -14.93
N PRO A 396 -4.19 13.74 -15.43
CA PRO A 396 -2.74 13.71 -15.66
C PRO A 396 -2.35 14.69 -16.76
N LYS A 397 -1.31 15.49 -16.50
CA LYS A 397 -0.80 16.52 -17.40
C LYS A 397 0.66 16.27 -17.76
N GLU A 398 1.03 16.59 -18.99
CA GLU A 398 2.44 16.72 -19.34
C GLU A 398 3.11 17.85 -18.54
N LEU A 399 4.44 17.81 -18.41
CA LEU A 399 5.26 18.73 -17.64
C LEU A 399 5.05 20.20 -18.01
N ARG A 400 4.76 20.49 -19.29
CA ARG A 400 4.46 21.84 -19.77
C ARG A 400 3.14 22.39 -19.22
N ASP A 401 2.23 21.50 -18.85
CA ASP A 401 0.84 21.79 -18.48
C ASP A 401 0.57 21.59 -16.98
N VAL A 402 1.51 21.06 -16.18
CA VAL A 402 1.34 20.86 -14.72
C VAL A 402 1.02 22.15 -13.95
N SER A 403 1.38 23.32 -14.49
CA SER A 403 0.99 24.62 -13.93
C SER A 403 -0.52 24.89 -13.94
N GLN A 404 -1.28 24.14 -14.74
CA GLN A 404 -2.74 24.18 -14.79
C GLN A 404 -3.37 23.38 -13.66
N ILE A 405 -2.61 22.49 -13.00
CA ILE A 405 -3.11 21.70 -11.86
C ILE A 405 -3.33 22.65 -10.69
N GLU A 406 -4.60 22.87 -10.41
CA GLU A 406 -5.04 23.93 -9.54
C GLU A 406 -4.56 23.76 -8.09
N SER A 407 -4.39 22.52 -7.62
CA SER A 407 -3.91 22.21 -6.27
C SER A 407 -2.39 22.30 -6.09
N TRP A 408 -1.65 22.45 -7.19
CA TRP A 408 -0.20 22.63 -7.17
C TRP A 408 0.20 24.10 -7.08
N LYS A 409 -0.74 25.03 -7.26
CA LYS A 409 -0.51 26.48 -7.18
C LYS A 409 -0.25 26.93 -5.73
N CYS A 410 0.66 27.89 -5.55
CA CYS A 410 1.11 28.30 -4.22
C CYS A 410 0.12 29.20 -3.48
N ASP A 411 -0.79 29.85 -4.20
CA ASP A 411 -1.71 30.89 -3.71
C ASP A 411 -2.99 30.32 -3.08
N LYS A 412 -3.19 28.99 -3.17
CA LYS A 412 -4.28 28.33 -2.45
C LYS A 412 -4.00 28.25 -0.96
N ASN A 413 -5.03 28.52 -0.17
CA ASN A 413 -5.03 28.21 1.25
C ASN A 413 -5.14 26.69 1.41
N ILE A 414 -3.99 26.00 1.31
CA ILE A 414 -3.84 24.54 1.50
C ILE A 414 -3.92 24.17 2.98
N ALA A 415 -4.00 25.16 3.88
CA ALA A 415 -4.05 24.92 5.31
C ALA A 415 -5.33 24.16 5.69
N VAL A 416 -5.17 22.93 6.18
CA VAL A 416 -6.26 22.08 6.68
C VAL A 416 -6.61 22.37 8.15
N ALA A 417 -5.82 23.25 8.78
CA ALA A 417 -6.00 23.71 10.14
C ALA A 417 -5.79 25.23 10.24
N PRO A 418 -6.48 25.94 11.15
CA PRO A 418 -6.23 27.36 11.38
C PRO A 418 -4.92 27.57 12.11
N LYS A 419 -4.44 28.82 12.10
CA LYS A 419 -3.20 29.22 12.77
C LYS A 419 -3.16 28.69 14.22
N PRO A 420 -2.09 27.99 14.62
CA PRO A 420 -1.96 27.46 15.97
C PRO A 420 -1.86 28.59 17.01
N CYS A 421 -2.23 28.28 18.24
CA CYS A 421 -2.06 29.14 19.40
C CYS A 421 -0.57 29.37 19.71
N ASN A 422 -0.26 30.55 20.28
CA ASN A 422 1.09 30.86 20.75
C ASN A 422 1.39 30.25 22.14
N ILE A 423 0.35 30.00 22.94
CA ILE A 423 0.42 29.38 24.27
C ILE A 423 -0.55 28.20 24.24
N TRP A 424 -0.03 27.00 24.44
CA TRP A 424 -0.82 25.77 24.46
C TRP A 424 -1.10 25.33 25.89
N GLN A 425 -2.08 24.44 26.01
CA GLN A 425 -2.39 23.73 27.25
C GLN A 425 -1.61 22.42 27.29
N THR A 426 -1.05 22.11 28.45
CA THR A 426 -0.51 20.77 28.75
C THR A 426 -1.48 20.10 29.73
N CYS A 427 -2.25 19.14 29.22
CA CYS A 427 -3.33 18.48 29.94
C CYS A 427 -2.82 17.20 30.60
N ALA A 428 -2.88 17.12 31.93
CA ALA A 428 -2.65 15.89 32.68
C ALA A 428 -3.98 15.13 32.82
N LEU A 429 -4.15 14.08 32.03
CA LEU A 429 -5.44 13.43 31.80
C LEU A 429 -5.44 12.01 32.40
N PRO A 430 -6.48 11.64 33.17
CA PRO A 430 -6.62 10.26 33.63
C PRO A 430 -6.92 9.35 32.44
N PHE A 431 -6.21 8.22 32.38
CA PHE A 431 -6.37 7.20 31.35
C PHE A 431 -6.49 5.82 32.00
N LYS A 432 -7.61 5.14 31.79
CA LYS A 432 -7.77 3.75 32.20
C LYS A 432 -7.19 2.85 31.11
N ILE A 433 -6.08 2.19 31.40
CA ILE A 433 -5.38 1.36 30.43
C ILE A 433 -6.30 0.19 30.05
N PRO A 434 -6.59 -0.06 28.76
CA PRO A 434 -7.36 -1.23 28.33
C PRO A 434 -6.72 -2.52 28.86
N GLU A 435 -7.54 -3.50 29.25
CA GLU A 435 -7.11 -4.84 29.73
C GLU A 435 -6.36 -4.85 31.07
N GLN A 436 -5.93 -3.69 31.57
CA GLN A 436 -5.35 -3.52 32.88
C GLN A 436 -6.36 -2.77 33.76
N ASN A 437 -6.69 -3.28 34.94
CA ASN A 437 -7.51 -2.52 35.91
C ASN A 437 -6.69 -1.41 36.59
N LEU A 438 -5.87 -0.69 35.81
CA LEU A 438 -4.96 0.35 36.24
C LEU A 438 -5.32 1.66 35.54
N THR A 439 -5.38 2.73 36.33
CA THR A 439 -5.48 4.10 35.82
C THR A 439 -4.12 4.76 35.91
N ASP A 440 -3.65 5.30 34.79
CA ASP A 440 -2.42 6.05 34.67
C ASP A 440 -2.72 7.50 34.24
N THR A 441 -1.72 8.36 34.26
CA THR A 441 -1.83 9.73 33.73
C THR A 441 -1.17 9.81 32.36
N ARG A 442 -1.89 10.37 31.40
CA ARG A 442 -1.35 10.70 30.07
C ARG A 442 -1.29 12.22 29.93
N TYR A 443 -0.20 12.70 29.34
CA TYR A 443 -0.04 14.12 29.03
C TYR A 443 -0.41 14.36 27.57
N MET A 444 -1.22 15.39 27.31
CA MET A 444 -1.62 15.77 25.97
C MET A 444 -1.48 17.28 25.81
N GLU A 445 -0.86 17.72 24.72
CA GLU A 445 -0.69 19.15 24.43
C GLU A 445 -1.61 19.58 23.29
N THR A 446 -2.33 20.69 23.49
CA THR A 446 -3.31 21.20 22.52
C THR A 446 -3.53 22.71 22.68
N CYS A 447 -3.97 23.36 21.61
CA CYS A 447 -4.48 24.73 21.65
C CYS A 447 -5.93 24.85 22.15
N ARG A 448 -6.56 23.72 22.47
CA ARG A 448 -7.96 23.60 22.86
C ARG A 448 -8.07 23.45 24.37
N GLU A 449 -9.29 23.50 24.88
CA GLU A 449 -9.54 23.22 26.29
C GLU A 449 -9.18 21.77 26.61
N CYS A 450 -8.62 21.53 27.80
CA CYS A 450 -8.30 20.18 28.23
C CYS A 450 -9.57 19.34 28.39
N PRO A 451 -9.61 18.12 27.85
CA PRO A 451 -10.73 17.21 28.06
C PRO A 451 -10.76 16.70 29.51
N ASN A 452 -11.83 16.00 29.88
CA ASN A 452 -11.99 15.47 31.24
C ASN A 452 -11.13 14.20 31.47
N VAL A 453 -10.96 13.39 30.43
CA VAL A 453 -10.16 12.16 30.43
C VAL A 453 -9.31 12.10 29.17
N TYR A 454 -8.34 11.20 29.12
CA TYR A 454 -7.57 10.98 27.91
C TYR A 454 -8.49 10.44 26.81
N PRO A 455 -8.60 11.10 25.65
CA PRO A 455 -9.40 10.62 24.53
C PRO A 455 -9.02 9.19 24.16
N TRP A 456 -9.98 8.37 23.76
CA TRP A 456 -9.70 6.99 23.36
C TRP A 456 -10.83 6.41 22.52
N LEU A 457 -10.75 5.12 22.22
CA LEU A 457 -11.81 4.36 21.54
C LEU A 457 -13.15 4.53 22.25
N GLY A 458 -14.15 5.03 21.51
CA GLY A 458 -15.51 5.27 22.00
C GLY A 458 -15.73 6.57 22.79
N ASP A 459 -14.69 7.41 22.97
CA ASP A 459 -14.78 8.75 23.56
C ASP A 459 -13.66 9.66 23.01
N ALA A 460 -13.70 9.93 21.71
CA ALA A 460 -12.76 10.77 20.96
C ALA A 460 -12.72 12.23 21.45
N ALA A 461 -13.77 12.70 22.13
CA ALA A 461 -13.79 14.02 22.74
C ALA A 461 -13.24 14.05 24.19
N GLY A 462 -12.90 12.89 24.77
CA GLY A 462 -12.38 12.79 26.14
C GLY A 462 -13.36 13.30 27.20
N THR A 463 -14.64 13.00 27.05
CA THR A 463 -15.72 13.50 27.91
C THR A 463 -15.81 12.78 29.25
N GLY A 464 -15.30 11.55 29.33
CA GLY A 464 -15.41 10.66 30.49
C GLY A 464 -16.65 9.76 30.45
N ILE A 465 -17.40 9.78 29.35
CA ILE A 465 -18.60 8.97 29.16
C ILE A 465 -18.26 7.84 28.19
N SER A 466 -18.19 6.61 28.69
CA SER A 466 -17.84 5.43 27.88
C SER A 466 -18.89 5.14 26.80
N GLY A 467 -18.43 4.85 25.58
CA GLY A 467 -19.31 4.48 24.46
C GLY A 467 -20.21 5.62 24.00
N ARG A 468 -19.80 6.86 24.26
CA ARG A 468 -20.53 8.06 23.83
C ARG A 468 -20.51 8.20 22.32
N ASP A 469 -19.38 7.88 21.72
CA ASP A 469 -19.24 7.94 20.28
C ASP A 469 -19.93 6.73 19.67
N ASN A 470 -20.99 7.00 18.92
CA ASN A 470 -21.64 6.03 18.07
C ASN A 470 -21.62 6.55 16.63
N TYR A 471 -20.63 6.08 15.89
CA TYR A 471 -20.40 6.45 14.51
C TYR A 471 -21.35 5.67 13.61
N ILE A 472 -22.58 6.16 13.47
CA ILE A 472 -23.59 5.53 12.60
C ILE A 472 -23.42 6.10 11.19
N PHE A 473 -23.01 5.26 10.24
CA PHE A 473 -23.12 5.61 8.83
C PHE A 473 -24.61 5.69 8.45
N SER A 474 -25.05 6.87 8.03
CA SER A 474 -26.40 7.06 7.48
C SER A 474 -26.31 7.14 5.96
N SER A 475 -26.73 6.07 5.28
CA SER A 475 -26.83 6.08 3.83
C SER A 475 -27.76 7.21 3.39
N PRO A 476 -27.43 7.98 2.33
CA PRO A 476 -28.27 9.06 1.82
C PRO A 476 -29.70 8.64 1.44
N ASN A 477 -29.96 7.33 1.29
CA ASN A 477 -31.24 6.78 0.86
C ASN A 477 -32.20 6.40 2.02
N ASN A 478 -31.83 6.63 3.27
CA ASN A 478 -32.78 6.52 4.38
C ASN A 478 -33.44 7.88 4.61
N GLU A 479 -34.49 8.16 3.82
CA GLU A 479 -35.47 9.18 4.18
C GLU A 479 -35.93 8.95 5.62
N ALA A 480 -35.82 10.00 6.43
CA ALA A 480 -36.34 10.01 7.79
C ALA A 480 -37.82 9.60 7.78
N PRO A 481 -38.30 8.80 8.75
CA PRO A 481 -39.72 8.54 8.87
C PRO A 481 -40.45 9.87 9.07
N GLU A 482 -41.43 10.14 8.22
CA GLU A 482 -42.32 11.31 8.31
C GLU A 482 -42.78 11.48 9.77
N GLY A 483 -42.46 12.64 10.33
CA GLY A 483 -42.91 13.04 11.65
C GLY A 483 -44.43 13.09 11.70
N ASP A 484 -45.01 12.31 12.61
CA ASP A 484 -46.41 12.30 12.94
C ASP A 484 -46.75 13.60 13.72
N ASP A 485 -46.89 14.71 13.00
CA ASP A 485 -47.24 16.01 13.56
C ASP A 485 -48.76 16.20 13.53
N ALA A 486 -49.44 15.42 14.37
CA ALA A 486 -50.88 15.49 14.56
C ALA A 486 -51.27 15.38 16.04
N ALA A 487 -50.94 16.37 16.86
CA ALA A 487 -51.81 16.87 17.93
C ALA A 487 -51.13 17.94 18.78
N LYS A 488 -51.50 19.22 18.56
CA LYS A 488 -51.77 20.21 19.62
C LYS A 488 -52.39 21.48 19.05
N ARG A 489 -53.71 21.44 18.87
CA ARG A 489 -54.58 22.61 18.98
C ARG A 489 -55.74 22.23 19.89
N LYS A 490 -55.65 22.62 21.15
CA LYS A 490 -56.74 23.13 22.00
C LYS A 490 -56.14 23.77 23.24
#